data_AF-A0A841CNQ8-F1
#
_entry.id   AF-A0A841CNQ8-F1
#
_cell.length_a   1.000
_cell.length_b   1.000
_cell.length_c   1.000
_cell.angle_alpha   90.00
_cell.angle_beta   90.00
_cell.angle_gamma   90.00
#
_symmetry.space_group_name_H-M   'P 1'
#
loop_
_entity.id
_entity.type
_entity.pdbx_description
1 polymer ?
#
loop_
_entity_poly.entity_id
_entity_poly.type
_entity_poly.pdbx_seq_one_letter_code
_entity_poly.pdbx_strand_id
1 'polypeptide(L)'
;MRQTGGRAVVQVHPTRLCNLRCLHCYSSSGPDVAESVPIGVLSHVVRDAATLGYDVMSVSGGEPFLYPELPTLLRNAREAGMRTTVTTNAVALTQRRIGMVRGFVDLVAVSLDGDQLTHDRIRDRQGCFDKALAGIRRLTEAGIPVGVVTTLTQGNATQLGEVALAAARSGALLLQVHPLEPEGAASRLMAGERPDAVELAYAAVELGRIAEEHGLAVQLDAVPRTMLARKPEAFMAAPVPSEQPLGKWLTPLVIEANGSAVPVSYGFDRRYGLGNVHDRPLAELAAGWDAGPFLDLCRGTWRRLVDGRTGPLIPWYGHLVRASRASRAATAGR
;
A
#
# COMPACT_ATOMS: atom_id res chain seq x y z
N MET A 1 0.51 -0.83 -17.10
CA MET A 1 0.55 0.20 -16.04
C MET A 1 1.63 -0.20 -15.05
N ARG A 2 2.43 0.73 -14.51
CA ARG A 2 3.16 0.45 -13.26
C ARG A 2 2.11 0.31 -12.15
N GLN A 3 2.35 -0.50 -11.12
CA GLN A 3 1.40 -0.70 -10.01
C GLN A 3 1.05 0.63 -9.28
N THR A 4 1.89 1.66 -9.39
CA THR A 4 1.63 3.02 -8.86
C THR A 4 1.08 4.02 -9.89
N GLY A 5 0.59 3.56 -11.04
CA GLY A 5 0.15 4.46 -12.13
C GLY A 5 1.27 5.29 -12.75
N GLY A 6 2.54 4.93 -12.53
CA GLY A 6 3.70 5.66 -13.03
C GLY A 6 4.17 6.80 -12.14
N ARG A 7 3.53 7.00 -10.99
CA ARG A 7 3.87 8.04 -10.01
C ARG A 7 4.97 7.58 -9.04
N ALA A 8 5.71 8.55 -8.52
CA ALA A 8 6.75 8.37 -7.53
C ALA A 8 6.10 8.52 -6.15
N VAL A 9 5.87 7.39 -5.48
CA VAL A 9 5.09 7.33 -4.24
C VAL A 9 6.02 7.15 -3.05
N VAL A 10 5.92 8.05 -2.07
CA VAL A 10 6.35 7.76 -0.70
C VAL A 10 5.11 7.39 0.11
N GLN A 11 5.12 6.23 0.73
CA GLN A 11 4.06 5.77 1.62
C GLN A 11 4.49 6.01 3.06
N VAL A 12 3.66 6.71 3.83
CA VAL A 12 3.94 7.06 5.23
C VAL A 12 2.93 6.35 6.13
N HIS A 13 3.45 5.66 7.14
CA HIS A 13 2.69 5.06 8.22
C HIS A 13 2.99 5.84 9.49
N PRO A 14 2.22 6.90 9.81
CA PRO A 14 2.55 7.78 10.92
C PRO A 14 2.29 7.12 12.28
N THR A 15 1.51 6.03 12.32
CA THR A 15 1.14 5.32 13.56
C THR A 15 0.85 3.85 13.27
N ARG A 16 0.84 3.01 14.31
CA ARG A 16 0.21 1.67 14.31
C ARG A 16 -1.06 1.62 15.16
N LEU A 17 -1.45 2.73 15.77
CA LEU A 17 -2.72 2.84 16.47
C LEU A 17 -3.85 2.64 15.48
N CYS A 18 -4.71 1.66 15.73
CA CYS A 18 -5.88 1.38 14.90
C CYS A 18 -7.07 0.98 15.76
N ASN A 19 -8.27 1.40 15.39
CA ASN A 19 -9.50 1.01 16.09
C ASN A 19 -10.00 -0.41 15.76
N LEU A 20 -9.26 -1.17 14.94
CA LEU A 20 -9.55 -2.54 14.49
C LEU A 20 -8.33 -3.45 14.71
N ARG A 21 -8.55 -4.77 14.61
CA ARG A 21 -7.50 -5.80 14.70
C ARG A 21 -7.65 -6.82 13.55
N CYS A 22 -7.58 -6.32 12.32
CA CYS A 22 -7.85 -7.14 11.13
C CYS A 22 -6.92 -8.37 11.04
N LEU A 23 -7.48 -9.51 10.61
CA LEU A 23 -6.74 -10.76 10.44
C LEU A 23 -5.62 -10.64 9.41
N HIS A 24 -5.85 -9.85 8.35
CA HIS A 24 -4.92 -9.62 7.24
C HIS A 24 -3.92 -8.47 7.48
N CYS A 25 -3.85 -7.89 8.67
CA CYS A 25 -3.08 -6.66 8.89
C CYS A 25 -1.56 -6.89 8.76
N TYR A 26 -0.97 -6.42 7.66
CA TYR A 26 0.48 -6.55 7.40
C TYR A 26 1.36 -5.79 8.40
N SER A 27 0.84 -4.73 9.02
CA SER A 27 1.58 -3.91 10.00
C SER A 27 1.33 -4.32 11.46
N SER A 28 0.51 -5.36 11.70
CA SER A 28 0.09 -5.77 13.04
C SER A 28 -0.38 -4.59 13.90
N SER A 29 -1.15 -3.67 13.30
CA SER A 29 -1.73 -2.50 13.96
C SER A 29 -2.88 -2.93 14.88
N GLY A 30 -3.21 -2.08 15.86
CA GLY A 30 -4.30 -2.39 16.80
C GLY A 30 -4.58 -1.28 17.82
N PRO A 31 -5.64 -1.45 18.63
CA PRO A 31 -6.09 -0.42 19.57
C PRO A 31 -5.14 -0.21 20.75
N ASP A 32 -4.32 -1.21 21.05
CA ASP A 32 -3.39 -1.22 22.18
C ASP A 32 -1.94 -0.95 21.75
N VAL A 33 -1.74 -0.47 20.50
CA VAL A 33 -0.43 -0.11 19.96
C VAL A 33 -0.29 1.41 19.91
N ALA A 34 0.73 1.95 20.57
CA ALA A 34 0.99 3.39 20.65
C ALA A 34 2.19 3.87 19.80
N GLU A 35 2.77 2.99 18.98
CA GLU A 35 3.89 3.32 18.10
C GLU A 35 3.47 4.38 17.07
N SER A 36 4.19 5.50 17.01
CA SER A 36 3.93 6.60 16.09
C SER A 36 5.18 7.43 15.84
N VAL A 37 5.20 8.13 14.70
CA VAL A 37 6.27 9.06 14.32
C VAL A 37 5.81 10.49 14.63
N PRO A 38 6.60 11.29 15.39
CA PRO A 38 6.27 12.68 15.66
C PRO A 38 6.17 13.51 14.38
N ILE A 39 5.25 14.47 14.36
CA ILE A 39 5.02 15.31 13.18
C ILE A 39 6.27 16.11 12.76
N GLY A 40 7.13 16.50 13.70
CA GLY A 40 8.39 17.18 13.37
C GLY A 40 9.27 16.33 12.46
N VAL A 41 9.44 15.05 12.78
CA VAL A 41 10.20 14.08 11.97
C VAL A 41 9.52 13.89 10.61
N LEU A 42 8.20 13.67 10.58
CA LEU A 42 7.50 13.48 9.31
C LEU A 42 7.50 14.75 8.43
N SER A 43 7.57 15.94 9.01
CA SER A 43 7.69 17.19 8.25
C SER A 43 9.03 17.27 7.51
N HIS A 44 10.11 16.79 8.13
CA HIS A 44 11.41 16.65 7.46
C HIS A 44 11.36 15.58 6.37
N VAL A 45 10.77 14.43 6.65
CA VAL A 45 10.56 13.35 5.67
C VAL A 45 9.83 13.86 4.41
N VAL A 46 8.76 14.64 4.57
CA VAL A 46 8.01 15.21 3.44
C VAL A 46 8.90 16.10 2.57
N ARG A 47 9.66 17.01 3.19
CA ARG A 47 10.56 17.92 2.48
C ARG A 47 11.62 17.14 1.70
N ASP A 48 12.26 16.18 2.37
CA ASP A 48 13.30 15.35 1.76
C ASP A 48 12.75 14.45 0.65
N ALA A 49 11.56 13.87 0.84
CA ALA A 49 10.93 13.06 -0.20
C ALA A 49 10.65 13.87 -1.47
N ALA A 50 10.19 15.12 -1.34
CA ALA A 50 9.98 16.00 -2.48
C ALA A 50 11.29 16.28 -3.25
N THR A 51 12.41 16.55 -2.54
CA THR A 51 13.73 16.76 -3.19
C THR A 51 14.28 15.47 -3.83
N LEU A 52 13.94 14.30 -3.28
CA LEU A 52 14.28 13.00 -3.84
C LEU A 52 13.41 12.60 -5.06
N GLY A 53 12.47 13.45 -5.46
CA GLY A 53 11.67 13.29 -6.68
C GLY A 53 10.35 12.53 -6.52
N TYR A 54 9.88 12.34 -5.29
CA TYR A 54 8.54 11.83 -4.99
C TYR A 54 7.48 12.90 -5.25
N ASP A 55 6.38 12.53 -5.93
CA ASP A 55 5.30 13.45 -6.31
C ASP A 55 3.94 13.08 -5.69
N VAL A 56 3.89 11.95 -4.97
CA VAL A 56 2.71 11.49 -4.23
C VAL A 56 3.11 11.04 -2.83
N MET A 57 2.45 11.56 -1.81
CA MET A 57 2.48 11.02 -0.46
C MET A 57 1.20 10.22 -0.20
N SER A 58 1.36 8.92 0.04
CA SER A 58 0.27 8.03 0.43
C SER A 58 0.34 7.77 1.93
N VAL A 59 -0.65 8.23 2.69
CA VAL A 59 -0.75 7.98 4.13
C VAL A 59 -1.58 6.73 4.36
N SER A 60 -0.97 5.73 4.98
CA SER A 60 -1.63 4.52 5.49
C SER A 60 -1.26 4.36 6.96
N GLY A 61 -1.20 3.13 7.49
CA GLY A 61 -0.56 2.82 8.77
C GLY A 61 -1.36 3.21 9.99
N GLY A 62 -1.56 2.20 10.84
CA GLY A 62 -2.64 2.19 11.80
C GLY A 62 -3.94 2.54 11.09
N GLU A 63 -4.75 3.34 11.76
CA GLU A 63 -5.80 4.13 11.13
C GLU A 63 -5.34 5.60 11.06
N PRO A 64 -5.07 6.17 9.86
CA PRO A 64 -4.60 7.54 9.73
C PRO A 64 -5.47 8.57 10.44
N PHE A 65 -6.80 8.39 10.46
CA PHE A 65 -7.72 9.32 11.13
C PHE A 65 -7.68 9.25 12.67
N LEU A 66 -6.85 8.38 13.24
CA LEU A 66 -6.49 8.37 14.66
C LEU A 66 -5.15 9.07 14.94
N TYR A 67 -4.36 9.39 13.91
CA TYR A 67 -3.15 10.19 14.06
C TYR A 67 -3.52 11.68 14.21
N PRO A 68 -3.29 12.31 15.38
CA PRO A 68 -3.77 13.66 15.65
C PRO A 68 -3.28 14.71 14.66
N GLU A 69 -2.06 14.55 14.16
CA GLU A 69 -1.38 15.50 13.29
C GLU A 69 -1.55 15.20 11.79
N LEU A 70 -2.47 14.30 11.42
CA LEU A 70 -2.78 13.99 10.01
C LEU A 70 -3.03 15.27 9.17
N PRO A 71 -3.81 16.27 9.62
CA PRO A 71 -4.03 17.50 8.84
C PRO A 71 -2.73 18.26 8.56
N THR A 72 -1.82 18.32 9.53
CA THR A 72 -0.52 19.00 9.35
C THR A 72 0.36 18.21 8.39
N LEU A 73 0.38 16.88 8.51
CA LEU A 73 1.15 16.02 7.60
C LEU A 73 0.71 16.21 6.15
N LEU A 74 -0.61 16.15 5.89
CA LEU A 74 -1.18 16.33 4.56
C LEU A 74 -0.92 17.73 4.00
N ARG A 75 -1.08 18.78 4.83
CA ARG A 75 -0.76 20.16 4.44
C ARG A 75 0.70 20.30 4.02
N ASN A 76 1.63 19.78 4.82
CA ASN A 76 3.06 19.86 4.51
C ASN A 76 3.39 19.19 3.16
N ALA A 77 2.78 18.06 2.85
CA ALA A 77 3.00 17.39 1.56
C ALA A 77 2.46 18.19 0.39
N ARG A 78 1.28 18.80 0.54
CA ARG A 78 0.71 19.68 -0.48
C ARG A 78 1.57 20.93 -0.70
N GLU A 79 2.06 21.55 0.37
CA GLU A 79 2.98 22.69 0.31
C GLU A 79 4.32 22.32 -0.34
N ALA A 80 4.76 21.06 -0.20
CA ALA A 80 5.92 20.51 -0.91
C ALA A 80 5.63 20.13 -2.38
N GLY A 81 4.43 20.42 -2.90
CA GLY A 81 4.04 20.16 -4.28
C GLY A 81 3.62 18.72 -4.57
N MET A 82 3.38 17.91 -3.54
CA MET A 82 2.97 16.52 -3.67
C MET A 82 1.45 16.38 -3.70
N ARG A 83 0.96 15.40 -4.44
CA ARG A 83 -0.42 14.91 -4.27
C ARG A 83 -0.50 14.04 -3.03
N THR A 84 -1.69 13.92 -2.47
CA THR A 84 -1.90 13.28 -1.18
C THR A 84 -3.04 12.27 -1.24
N THR A 85 -2.78 11.05 -0.77
CA THR A 85 -3.81 10.02 -0.66
C THR A 85 -3.87 9.46 0.75
N VAL A 86 -5.04 9.08 1.24
CA VAL A 86 -5.20 8.47 2.56
C VAL A 86 -5.95 7.15 2.44
N THR A 87 -5.41 6.06 3.01
CA THR A 87 -6.11 4.78 3.11
C THR A 87 -6.69 4.61 4.51
N THR A 88 -8.00 4.39 4.62
CA THR A 88 -8.72 4.32 5.90
C THR A 88 -9.67 3.12 5.97
N ASN A 89 -9.90 2.60 7.18
CA ASN A 89 -11.00 1.67 7.46
C ASN A 89 -12.37 2.37 7.58
N ALA A 90 -12.37 3.71 7.64
CA ALA A 90 -13.53 4.58 7.72
C ALA A 90 -14.49 4.38 8.93
N VAL A 91 -14.22 3.42 9.82
CA VAL A 91 -15.06 3.12 10.99
C VAL A 91 -15.11 4.28 11.98
N ALA A 92 -13.99 4.99 12.14
CA ALA A 92 -13.89 6.15 13.01
C ALA A 92 -14.22 7.47 12.29
N LEU A 93 -14.63 7.43 11.02
CA LEU A 93 -14.72 8.63 10.21
C LEU A 93 -15.99 9.44 10.50
N THR A 94 -15.80 10.68 10.97
CA THR A 94 -16.87 11.63 11.28
C THR A 94 -16.77 12.85 10.38
N GLN A 95 -17.86 13.64 10.27
CA GLN A 95 -17.83 14.88 9.48
C GLN A 95 -16.76 15.85 9.97
N ARG A 96 -16.52 15.90 11.29
CA ARG A 96 -15.42 16.67 11.89
C ARG A 96 -14.06 16.22 11.36
N ARG A 97 -13.78 14.91 11.39
CA ARG A 97 -12.51 14.33 10.88
C ARG A 97 -12.31 14.61 9.39
N ILE A 98 -13.37 14.45 8.60
CA ILE A 98 -13.35 14.77 7.17
C ILE A 98 -13.05 16.26 6.95
N GLY A 99 -13.69 17.15 7.71
CA GLY A 99 -13.46 18.59 7.63
C GLY A 99 -12.01 19.01 7.91
N MET A 100 -11.28 18.26 8.75
CA MET A 100 -9.87 18.57 9.07
C MET A 100 -8.91 18.27 7.91
N VAL A 101 -9.25 17.35 7.00
CA VAL A 101 -8.38 16.96 5.89
C VAL A 101 -8.86 17.49 4.53
N ARG A 102 -10.10 18.01 4.47
CA ARG A 102 -10.69 18.58 3.26
C ARG A 102 -9.79 19.69 2.70
N GLY A 103 -9.49 19.63 1.41
CA GLY A 103 -8.58 20.56 0.73
C GLY A 103 -7.10 20.18 0.81
N PHE A 104 -6.75 19.20 1.65
CA PHE A 104 -5.39 18.66 1.77
C PHE A 104 -5.27 17.20 1.34
N VAL A 105 -6.34 16.59 0.80
CA VAL A 105 -6.34 15.21 0.30
C VAL A 105 -6.91 15.16 -1.11
N ASP A 106 -6.21 14.50 -2.04
CA ASP A 106 -6.65 14.29 -3.42
C ASP A 106 -7.59 13.09 -3.56
N LEU A 107 -7.37 12.04 -2.76
CA LEU A 107 -8.14 10.79 -2.80
C LEU A 107 -8.13 10.11 -1.43
N VAL A 108 -9.30 9.64 -0.97
CA VAL A 108 -9.39 8.75 0.19
C VAL A 108 -9.79 7.35 -0.28
N ALA A 109 -8.94 6.35 -0.01
CA ALA A 109 -9.22 4.95 -0.30
C ALA A 109 -9.82 4.27 0.93
N VAL A 110 -11.07 3.79 0.81
CA VAL A 110 -11.77 3.07 1.87
C VAL A 110 -11.62 1.57 1.68
N SER A 111 -11.21 0.91 2.74
CA SER A 111 -11.05 -0.54 2.82
C SER A 111 -12.40 -1.30 2.79
N LEU A 112 -12.59 -2.19 1.81
CA LEU A 112 -13.71 -3.16 1.73
C LEU A 112 -13.20 -4.49 1.18
N ASP A 113 -13.52 -5.63 1.81
CA ASP A 113 -12.85 -6.92 1.54
C ASP A 113 -13.82 -8.06 1.20
N GLY A 114 -14.98 -7.73 0.65
CA GLY A 114 -16.01 -8.69 0.30
C GLY A 114 -17.41 -8.19 0.65
N ASP A 115 -18.34 -9.13 0.73
CA ASP A 115 -19.65 -8.89 1.33
C ASP A 115 -19.54 -8.53 2.82
N GLN A 116 -20.67 -8.16 3.44
CA GLN A 116 -20.70 -7.74 4.84
C GLN A 116 -20.14 -8.79 5.79
N LEU A 117 -20.53 -10.06 5.62
CA LEU A 117 -20.08 -11.15 6.49
C LEU A 117 -18.56 -11.35 6.38
N THR A 118 -18.04 -11.33 5.16
CA THR A 118 -16.63 -11.55 4.86
C THR A 118 -15.78 -10.39 5.32
N HIS A 119 -16.21 -9.16 5.05
CA HIS A 119 -15.53 -7.95 5.50
C HIS A 119 -15.49 -7.87 7.04
N ASP A 120 -16.62 -8.03 7.72
CA ASP A 120 -16.68 -7.99 9.18
C ASP A 120 -15.80 -9.06 9.84
N ARG A 121 -15.75 -10.27 9.25
CA ARG A 121 -14.87 -11.35 9.70
C ARG A 121 -13.39 -11.00 9.50
N ILE A 122 -13.00 -10.58 8.29
CA ILE A 122 -11.60 -10.24 7.96
C ILE A 122 -11.09 -9.07 8.83
N ARG A 123 -11.97 -8.10 9.11
CA ARG A 123 -11.67 -6.91 9.93
C ARG A 123 -11.81 -7.14 11.44
N ASP A 124 -12.22 -8.34 11.85
CA ASP A 124 -12.46 -8.74 13.24
C ASP A 124 -13.39 -7.78 13.99
N ARG A 125 -14.47 -7.34 13.32
CA ARG A 125 -15.42 -6.38 13.88
C ARG A 125 -16.78 -6.44 13.20
N GLN A 126 -17.80 -6.89 13.92
CA GLN A 126 -19.17 -6.86 13.46
C GLN A 126 -19.66 -5.42 13.18
N GLY A 127 -20.36 -5.24 12.07
CA GLY A 127 -20.95 -3.98 11.61
C GLY A 127 -19.92 -2.98 11.08
N CYS A 128 -18.69 -3.39 10.77
CA CYS A 128 -17.68 -2.48 10.23
C CYS A 128 -17.89 -2.21 8.73
N PHE A 129 -18.51 -3.15 8.00
CA PHE A 129 -18.90 -2.96 6.60
C PHE A 129 -19.85 -1.76 6.45
N ASP A 130 -20.95 -1.74 7.21
CA ASP A 130 -21.92 -0.64 7.17
C ASP A 130 -21.31 0.70 7.55
N LYS A 131 -20.36 0.69 8.49
CA LYS A 131 -19.61 1.89 8.88
C LYS A 131 -18.68 2.36 7.78
N ALA A 132 -18.02 1.45 7.06
CA ALA A 132 -17.19 1.77 5.91
C ALA A 132 -18.02 2.41 4.79
N LEU A 133 -19.18 1.83 4.45
CA LEU A 133 -20.11 2.41 3.47
C LEU A 133 -20.64 3.79 3.90
N ALA A 134 -20.98 3.95 5.18
CA ALA A 134 -21.36 5.26 5.72
C ALA A 134 -20.21 6.27 5.64
N GLY A 135 -18.97 5.83 5.83
CA GLY A 135 -17.78 6.65 5.65
C GLY A 135 -17.57 7.10 4.21
N ILE A 136 -17.75 6.20 3.24
CA ILE A 136 -17.72 6.54 1.80
C ILE A 136 -18.75 7.63 1.50
N ARG A 137 -20.02 7.44 1.91
CA ARG A 137 -21.07 8.45 1.69
C ARG A 137 -20.69 9.82 2.24
N ARG A 138 -20.19 9.89 3.48
CA ARG A 138 -19.76 11.16 4.09
C ARG A 138 -18.61 11.83 3.35
N LEU A 139 -17.67 11.06 2.82
CA LEU A 139 -16.55 11.57 2.02
C LEU A 139 -17.06 12.14 0.68
N THR A 140 -17.93 11.39 0.00
CA THR A 140 -18.56 11.80 -1.27
C THR A 140 -19.38 13.07 -1.08
N GLU A 141 -20.22 13.15 -0.04
CA GLU A 141 -21.00 14.34 0.32
C GLU A 141 -20.13 15.57 0.64
N ALA A 142 -18.92 15.35 1.17
CA ALA A 142 -17.94 16.41 1.41
C ALA A 142 -17.17 16.84 0.15
N GLY A 143 -17.42 16.19 -0.99
CA GLY A 143 -16.73 16.44 -2.26
C GLY A 143 -15.29 15.93 -2.31
N ILE A 144 -14.94 14.95 -1.46
CA ILE A 144 -13.63 14.30 -1.50
C ILE A 144 -13.70 13.09 -2.43
N PRO A 145 -12.83 12.99 -3.45
CA PRO A 145 -12.77 11.79 -4.30
C PRO A 145 -12.50 10.53 -3.48
N VAL A 146 -13.30 9.48 -3.70
CA VAL A 146 -13.20 8.22 -2.97
C VAL A 146 -12.77 7.09 -3.91
N GLY A 147 -11.85 6.27 -3.43
CA GLY A 147 -11.57 4.94 -3.99
C GLY A 147 -11.94 3.85 -2.98
N VAL A 148 -12.07 2.63 -3.45
CA VAL A 148 -12.18 1.43 -2.63
C VAL A 148 -10.92 0.61 -2.80
N VAL A 149 -10.40 0.08 -1.69
CA VAL A 149 -9.25 -0.81 -1.66
C VAL A 149 -9.65 -2.15 -1.05
N THR A 150 -9.27 -3.24 -1.71
CA THR A 150 -9.60 -4.61 -1.31
C THR A 150 -8.34 -5.42 -1.16
N THR A 151 -8.20 -6.11 -0.02
CA THR A 151 -7.19 -7.15 0.12
C THR A 151 -7.75 -8.47 -0.43
N LEU A 152 -7.23 -8.92 -1.57
CA LEU A 152 -7.65 -10.15 -2.21
C LEU A 152 -7.04 -11.36 -1.49
N THR A 153 -7.91 -12.29 -1.10
CA THR A 153 -7.59 -13.58 -0.48
C THR A 153 -8.24 -14.71 -1.28
N GLN A 154 -7.88 -15.96 -0.99
CA GLN A 154 -8.60 -17.10 -1.56
C GLN A 154 -10.07 -17.07 -1.18
N GLY A 155 -10.37 -16.80 0.09
CA GLY A 155 -11.73 -16.76 0.60
C GLY A 155 -12.63 -15.61 0.12
N ASN A 156 -12.11 -14.56 -0.54
CA ASN A 156 -12.94 -13.42 -0.99
C ASN A 156 -12.84 -13.10 -2.48
N ALA A 157 -12.08 -13.86 -3.26
CA ALA A 157 -11.86 -13.54 -4.68
C ALA A 157 -13.16 -13.47 -5.49
N THR A 158 -14.09 -14.37 -5.24
CA THR A 158 -15.40 -14.43 -5.93
C THR A 158 -16.37 -13.32 -5.52
N GLN A 159 -16.01 -12.48 -4.55
CA GLN A 159 -16.85 -11.38 -4.05
C GLN A 159 -16.45 -10.01 -4.62
N LEU A 160 -15.51 -9.94 -5.57
CA LEU A 160 -15.09 -8.68 -6.19
C LEU A 160 -16.24 -7.92 -6.85
N GLY A 161 -17.20 -8.63 -7.46
CA GLY A 161 -18.41 -8.03 -8.02
C GLY A 161 -19.27 -7.32 -6.97
N GLU A 162 -19.45 -7.93 -5.79
CA GLU A 162 -20.20 -7.31 -4.67
C GLU A 162 -19.48 -6.06 -4.14
N VAL A 163 -18.15 -6.12 -4.02
CA VAL A 163 -17.36 -4.96 -3.63
C VAL A 163 -17.47 -3.83 -4.65
N ALA A 164 -17.39 -4.16 -5.94
CA ALA A 164 -17.53 -3.19 -7.02
C ALA A 164 -18.91 -2.54 -7.04
N LEU A 165 -19.97 -3.33 -6.86
CA LEU A 165 -21.34 -2.83 -6.77
C LEU A 165 -21.50 -1.88 -5.59
N ALA A 166 -20.98 -2.25 -4.42
CA ALA A 166 -21.00 -1.39 -3.23
C ALA A 166 -20.20 -0.09 -3.44
N ALA A 167 -19.03 -0.17 -4.09
CA ALA A 167 -18.20 0.96 -4.43
C ALA A 167 -18.92 1.93 -5.39
N ALA A 168 -19.45 1.41 -6.50
CA ALA A 168 -20.14 2.18 -7.52
C ALA A 168 -21.38 2.89 -6.96
N ARG A 169 -22.23 2.17 -6.20
CA ARG A 169 -23.43 2.74 -5.57
C ARG A 169 -23.11 3.84 -4.55
N SER A 170 -21.93 3.82 -3.97
CA SER A 170 -21.50 4.81 -2.99
C SER A 170 -20.80 6.04 -3.60
N GLY A 171 -20.63 6.05 -4.93
CA GLY A 171 -19.97 7.13 -5.67
C GLY A 171 -18.44 7.06 -5.66
N ALA A 172 -17.86 5.90 -5.35
CA ALA A 172 -16.42 5.70 -5.50
C ALA A 172 -16.02 5.75 -6.98
N LEU A 173 -14.80 6.20 -7.26
CA LEU A 173 -14.27 6.39 -8.62
C LEU A 173 -13.30 5.28 -9.04
N LEU A 174 -12.78 4.54 -8.06
CA LEU A 174 -11.66 3.62 -8.24
C LEU A 174 -11.87 2.38 -7.37
N LEU A 175 -11.58 1.19 -7.91
CA LEU A 175 -11.41 -0.05 -7.16
C LEU A 175 -9.98 -0.56 -7.33
N GLN A 176 -9.23 -0.61 -6.22
CA GLN A 176 -7.87 -1.16 -6.17
C GLN A 176 -7.89 -2.52 -5.47
N VAL A 177 -7.29 -3.52 -6.10
CA VAL A 177 -7.21 -4.89 -5.58
C VAL A 177 -5.76 -5.23 -5.31
N HIS A 178 -5.45 -5.43 -4.02
CA HIS A 178 -4.12 -5.81 -3.53
C HIS A 178 -4.12 -7.27 -3.08
N PRO A 179 -3.31 -8.15 -3.70
CA PRO A 179 -3.13 -9.50 -3.21
C PRO A 179 -2.64 -9.54 -1.76
N LEU A 180 -3.16 -10.47 -0.95
CA LEU A 180 -2.73 -10.65 0.43
C LEU A 180 -1.21 -10.83 0.53
N GLU A 181 -0.59 -9.94 1.31
CA GLU A 181 0.79 -10.10 1.75
C GLU A 181 0.80 -10.89 3.06
N PRO A 182 1.58 -11.99 3.16
CA PRO A 182 1.59 -12.85 4.33
C PRO A 182 2.49 -12.24 5.42
N GLU A 183 2.14 -11.03 5.84
CA GLU A 183 2.92 -10.16 6.71
C GLU A 183 2.19 -9.80 7.99
N GLY A 184 2.94 -9.40 9.02
CA GLY A 184 2.36 -9.01 10.31
C GLY A 184 1.41 -10.06 10.87
N ALA A 185 0.16 -9.66 11.13
CA ALA A 185 -0.88 -10.57 11.61
C ALA A 185 -1.27 -11.62 10.56
N ALA A 186 -1.28 -11.26 9.27
CA ALA A 186 -1.66 -12.14 8.17
C ALA A 186 -0.75 -13.38 8.08
N SER A 187 0.54 -13.22 8.40
CA SER A 187 1.50 -14.33 8.42
C SER A 187 1.11 -15.49 9.36
N ARG A 188 0.30 -15.20 10.39
CA ARG A 188 -0.15 -16.17 11.40
C ARG A 188 -1.64 -16.49 11.28
N LEU A 189 -2.47 -15.48 11.12
CA LEU A 189 -3.93 -15.59 11.18
C LEU A 189 -4.57 -15.91 9.83
N MET A 190 -3.86 -15.66 8.74
CA MET A 190 -4.31 -15.92 7.37
C MET A 190 -3.23 -16.69 6.58
N ALA A 191 -2.49 -17.54 7.28
CA ALA A 191 -1.53 -18.44 6.66
C ALA A 191 -2.27 -19.36 5.67
N GLY A 192 -1.85 -19.34 4.41
CA GLY A 192 -2.49 -20.14 3.35
C GLY A 192 -3.59 -19.42 2.58
N GLU A 193 -4.11 -18.28 3.05
CA GLU A 193 -5.22 -17.55 2.39
C GLU A 193 -4.77 -16.66 1.21
N ARG A 194 -3.52 -16.81 0.77
CA ARG A 194 -2.96 -15.99 -0.32
C ARG A 194 -3.58 -16.39 -1.65
N PRO A 195 -3.99 -15.42 -2.49
CA PRO A 195 -4.49 -15.75 -3.82
C PRO A 195 -3.37 -16.40 -4.64
N ASP A 196 -3.72 -17.48 -5.33
CA ASP A 196 -2.83 -18.16 -6.26
C ASP A 196 -3.08 -17.68 -7.70
N ALA A 197 -2.57 -18.43 -8.69
CA ALA A 197 -2.73 -18.06 -10.09
C ALA A 197 -4.20 -18.04 -10.56
N VAL A 198 -5.06 -18.90 -9.99
CA VAL A 198 -6.48 -18.99 -10.29
C VAL A 198 -7.20 -17.76 -9.78
N GLU A 199 -7.04 -17.41 -8.50
CA GLU A 199 -7.69 -16.22 -7.95
C GLU A 199 -7.21 -14.92 -8.61
N LEU A 200 -5.91 -14.82 -8.92
CA LEU A 200 -5.39 -13.66 -9.63
C LEU A 200 -5.96 -13.55 -11.05
N ALA A 201 -6.07 -14.67 -11.78
CA ALA A 201 -6.66 -14.69 -13.11
C ALA A 201 -8.15 -14.33 -13.08
N TYR A 202 -8.90 -14.89 -12.13
CA TYR A 202 -10.29 -14.52 -11.89
C TYR A 202 -10.41 -13.02 -11.61
N ALA A 203 -9.61 -12.47 -10.68
CA ALA A 203 -9.64 -11.06 -10.35
C ALA A 203 -9.36 -10.16 -11.56
N ALA A 204 -8.42 -10.52 -12.43
CA ALA A 204 -8.14 -9.74 -13.64
C ALA A 204 -9.30 -9.74 -14.64
N VAL A 205 -9.96 -10.89 -14.85
CA VAL A 205 -11.13 -10.99 -15.72
C VAL A 205 -12.30 -10.19 -15.14
N GLU A 206 -12.55 -10.37 -13.85
CA GLU A 206 -13.67 -9.74 -13.15
C GLU A 206 -13.50 -8.22 -13.07
N LEU A 207 -12.28 -7.71 -12.86
CA LEU A 207 -12.02 -6.27 -12.92
C LEU A 207 -12.21 -5.68 -14.31
N GLY A 208 -11.93 -6.44 -15.38
CA GLY A 208 -12.24 -6.02 -16.75
C GLY A 208 -13.74 -5.81 -16.94
N ARG A 209 -14.54 -6.80 -16.52
CA ARG A 209 -16.01 -6.72 -16.54
C ARG A 209 -16.54 -5.55 -15.70
N ILE A 210 -16.02 -5.37 -14.48
CA ILE A 210 -16.39 -4.27 -13.57
C ILE A 210 -16.13 -2.90 -14.19
N ALA A 211 -14.98 -2.72 -14.86
CA ALA A 211 -14.63 -1.46 -15.48
C ALA A 211 -15.61 -1.08 -16.60
N GLU A 212 -16.05 -2.05 -17.39
CA GLU A 212 -17.02 -1.86 -18.47
C GLU A 212 -18.44 -1.59 -17.94
N GLU A 213 -18.89 -2.35 -16.94
CA GLU A 213 -20.26 -2.26 -16.45
C GLU A 213 -20.53 -1.11 -15.49
N HIS A 214 -19.56 -0.78 -14.62
CA HIS A 214 -19.76 0.16 -13.53
C HIS A 214 -19.04 1.50 -13.74
N GLY A 215 -18.28 1.66 -14.83
CA GLY A 215 -17.52 2.88 -15.11
C GLY A 215 -16.47 3.21 -14.04
N LEU A 216 -16.09 2.23 -13.21
CA LEU A 216 -15.06 2.36 -12.20
C LEU A 216 -13.69 2.27 -12.85
N ALA A 217 -12.77 3.15 -12.47
CA ALA A 217 -11.35 2.86 -12.69
C ALA A 217 -10.98 1.60 -11.88
N VAL A 218 -10.23 0.69 -12.47
CA VAL A 218 -9.80 -0.54 -11.78
C VAL A 218 -8.28 -0.65 -11.78
N GLN A 219 -7.74 -1.19 -10.69
CA GLN A 219 -6.32 -1.51 -10.56
C GLN A 219 -6.16 -2.87 -9.88
N LEU A 220 -5.31 -3.71 -10.44
CA LEU A 220 -4.85 -4.95 -9.82
C LEU A 220 -3.35 -4.85 -9.55
N ASP A 221 -2.94 -5.14 -8.31
CA ASP A 221 -1.53 -5.23 -7.93
C ASP A 221 -0.93 -6.59 -8.32
N ALA A 222 -1.15 -6.97 -9.57
CA ALA A 222 -0.48 -8.04 -10.27
C ALA A 222 -0.33 -7.65 -11.74
N VAL A 223 0.81 -7.96 -12.33
CA VAL A 223 1.12 -7.61 -13.71
C VAL A 223 1.21 -8.85 -14.59
N PRO A 224 0.86 -8.78 -15.88
CA PRO A 224 1.15 -9.86 -16.81
C PRO A 224 2.64 -10.17 -16.82
N ARG A 225 3.02 -11.46 -16.79
CA ARG A 225 4.44 -11.88 -16.88
C ARG A 225 5.14 -11.31 -18.11
N THR A 226 4.41 -11.15 -19.22
CA THR A 226 4.93 -10.53 -20.45
C THR A 226 5.31 -9.06 -20.24
N MET A 227 4.60 -8.32 -19.39
CA MET A 227 4.95 -6.94 -19.03
C MET A 227 6.20 -6.92 -18.15
N LEU A 228 6.30 -7.85 -17.19
CA LEU A 228 7.49 -8.04 -16.36
C LEU A 228 8.74 -8.24 -17.22
N ALA A 229 8.66 -9.11 -18.23
CA ALA A 229 9.77 -9.42 -19.13
C ALA A 229 10.15 -8.25 -20.07
N ARG A 230 9.15 -7.48 -20.55
CA ARG A 230 9.38 -6.38 -21.52
C ARG A 230 9.87 -5.07 -20.91
N LYS A 231 9.66 -4.86 -19.60
CA LYS A 231 9.95 -3.58 -18.93
C LYS A 231 10.69 -3.77 -17.59
N PRO A 232 11.89 -4.39 -17.56
CA PRO A 232 12.62 -4.67 -16.33
C PRO A 232 12.89 -3.42 -15.46
N GLU A 233 13.03 -2.24 -16.07
CA GLU A 233 13.21 -0.95 -15.39
C GLU A 233 12.01 -0.56 -14.51
N ALA A 234 10.80 -1.00 -14.86
CA ALA A 234 9.61 -0.76 -14.05
C ALA A 234 9.57 -1.63 -12.77
N PHE A 235 10.47 -2.62 -12.67
CA PHE A 235 10.54 -3.59 -11.58
C PHE A 235 11.91 -3.59 -10.91
N MET A 236 12.66 -2.49 -11.01
CA MET A 236 14.00 -2.33 -10.39
C MET A 236 14.99 -3.44 -10.81
N ALA A 237 14.78 -4.03 -11.99
CA ALA A 237 15.57 -5.15 -12.50
C ALA A 237 16.54 -4.75 -13.63
N ALA A 238 16.54 -3.47 -14.03
CA ALA A 238 17.52 -2.88 -14.95
C ALA A 238 18.56 -2.05 -14.19
N PRO A 239 19.74 -1.77 -14.77
CA PRO A 239 20.68 -0.79 -14.22
C PRO A 239 20.00 0.57 -14.00
N VAL A 240 20.26 1.18 -12.85
CA VAL A 240 19.76 2.51 -12.51
C VAL A 240 20.79 3.55 -12.96
N PRO A 241 20.41 4.56 -13.76
CA PRO A 241 21.30 5.67 -14.11
C PRO A 241 21.78 6.44 -12.87
N SER A 242 23.07 6.79 -12.82
CA SER A 242 23.73 7.40 -11.65
C SER A 242 23.14 8.72 -11.18
N GLU A 243 22.49 9.48 -12.07
CA GLU A 243 21.94 10.82 -11.79
C GLU A 243 20.42 10.82 -11.61
N GLN A 244 19.77 9.65 -11.66
CA GLN A 244 18.32 9.60 -11.58
C GLN A 244 17.84 9.79 -10.12
N PRO A 245 16.92 10.74 -9.85
CA PRO A 245 16.38 10.92 -8.50
C PRO A 245 15.76 9.64 -7.97
N LEU A 246 15.93 9.38 -6.66
CA LEU A 246 15.52 8.14 -6.02
C LEU A 246 14.07 7.76 -6.33
N GLY A 247 13.14 8.71 -6.22
CA GLY A 247 11.71 8.48 -6.46
C GLY A 247 11.36 8.07 -7.89
N LYS A 248 12.26 8.27 -8.87
CA LYS A 248 12.01 7.88 -10.28
C LYS A 248 12.25 6.40 -10.55
N TRP A 249 13.02 5.72 -9.70
CA TRP A 249 13.32 4.30 -9.86
C TRP A 249 12.94 3.44 -8.63
N LEU A 250 12.92 4.01 -7.42
CA LEU A 250 12.42 3.36 -6.22
C LEU A 250 11.03 3.87 -5.87
N THR A 251 10.00 3.11 -6.24
CA THR A 251 8.60 3.39 -5.89
C THR A 251 7.80 2.10 -5.62
N PRO A 252 7.09 2.02 -4.48
CA PRO A 252 7.06 3.00 -3.40
C PRO A 252 8.32 2.94 -2.50
N LEU A 253 8.63 4.04 -1.82
CA LEU A 253 9.44 4.06 -0.60
C LEU A 253 8.49 4.13 0.60
N VAL A 254 8.73 3.34 1.65
CA VAL A 254 7.83 3.26 2.81
C VAL A 254 8.53 3.77 4.06
N ILE A 255 7.86 4.66 4.78
CA ILE A 255 8.25 5.12 6.12
C ILE A 255 7.32 4.42 7.12
N GLU A 256 7.86 3.49 7.91
CA GLU A 256 7.13 2.73 8.93
C GLU A 256 6.85 3.57 10.18
N ALA A 257 5.92 3.11 11.02
CA ALA A 257 5.52 3.83 12.25
C ALA A 257 6.62 3.90 13.33
N ASN A 258 7.67 3.09 13.20
CA ASN A 258 8.87 3.18 14.03
C ASN A 258 10.00 4.01 13.40
N GLY A 259 9.71 4.72 12.29
CA GLY A 259 10.64 5.55 11.55
C GLY A 259 11.53 4.81 10.55
N SER A 260 11.43 3.49 10.40
CA SER A 260 12.22 2.77 9.38
C SER A 260 11.84 3.24 7.98
N ALA A 261 12.85 3.60 7.17
CA ALA A 261 12.70 3.88 5.75
C ALA A 261 13.10 2.62 4.95
N VAL A 262 12.11 1.95 4.36
CA VAL A 262 12.30 0.66 3.68
C VAL A 262 11.74 0.69 2.24
N PRO A 263 12.33 -0.06 1.31
CA PRO A 263 11.82 -0.11 -0.05
C PRO A 263 10.53 -0.94 -0.13
N VAL A 264 9.67 -0.64 -1.11
CA VAL A 264 8.62 -1.52 -1.66
C VAL A 264 7.38 -1.72 -0.79
N SER A 265 7.50 -2.14 0.47
CA SER A 265 6.34 -2.38 1.33
C SER A 265 6.67 -2.28 2.81
N TYR A 266 5.63 -2.11 3.63
CA TYR A 266 5.78 -2.15 5.08
C TYR A 266 6.24 -3.53 5.54
N GLY A 267 7.19 -3.60 6.46
CA GLY A 267 7.74 -4.85 6.95
C GLY A 267 8.75 -5.49 6.01
N PHE A 268 9.21 -4.75 4.98
CA PHE A 268 10.32 -5.19 4.14
C PHE A 268 11.58 -5.40 4.99
N ASP A 269 12.44 -6.35 4.57
CA ASP A 269 13.61 -6.72 5.37
C ASP A 269 14.59 -5.54 5.48
N ARG A 270 14.85 -5.10 6.71
CA ARG A 270 15.63 -3.90 7.03
C ARG A 270 17.08 -3.95 6.56
N ARG A 271 17.62 -5.13 6.20
CA ARG A 271 18.94 -5.25 5.56
C ARG A 271 19.01 -4.53 4.20
N TYR A 272 17.86 -4.27 3.59
CA TYR A 272 17.73 -3.52 2.36
C TYR A 272 17.17 -2.10 2.59
N GLY A 273 16.96 -1.69 3.84
CA GLY A 273 16.42 -0.38 4.19
C GLY A 273 17.45 0.73 4.06
N LEU A 274 16.95 1.97 3.97
CA LEU A 274 17.77 3.19 3.90
C LEU A 274 18.26 3.60 5.30
N GLY A 275 17.52 3.23 6.36
CA GLY A 275 17.83 3.54 7.75
C GLY A 275 16.58 3.93 8.52
N ASN A 276 16.74 4.79 9.54
CA ASN A 276 15.63 5.27 10.37
C ASN A 276 15.61 6.80 10.42
N VAL A 277 14.45 7.39 10.15
CA VAL A 277 14.26 8.85 10.06
C VAL A 277 14.26 9.54 11.43
N HIS A 278 14.21 8.78 12.53
CA HIS A 278 14.47 9.31 13.87
C HIS A 278 15.95 9.64 14.09
N ASP A 279 16.85 8.93 13.40
CA ASP A 279 18.29 9.07 13.61
C ASP A 279 18.89 10.14 12.69
N ARG A 280 18.45 10.19 11.43
CA ARG A 280 18.97 11.10 10.40
C ARG A 280 17.89 11.52 9.41
N PRO A 281 18.03 12.70 8.77
CA PRO A 281 17.14 13.13 7.68
C PRO A 281 17.08 12.10 6.55
N LEU A 282 15.92 11.98 5.89
CA LEU A 282 15.72 11.01 4.82
C LEU A 282 16.66 11.28 3.63
N ALA A 283 16.97 12.54 3.34
CA ALA A 283 17.91 12.89 2.28
C ALA A 283 19.32 12.34 2.54
N GLU A 284 19.78 12.39 3.80
CA GLU A 284 21.09 11.82 4.20
C GLU A 284 21.07 10.30 4.15
N LEU A 285 19.99 9.67 4.63
CA LEU A 285 19.81 8.23 4.53
C LEU A 285 19.86 7.77 3.07
N ALA A 286 19.16 8.47 2.17
CA ALA A 286 19.16 8.17 0.75
C ALA A 286 20.54 8.36 0.10
N ALA A 287 21.27 9.43 0.44
CA ALA A 287 22.60 9.69 -0.11
C ALA A 287 23.65 8.66 0.35
N GLY A 288 23.52 8.13 1.57
CA GLY A 288 24.42 7.13 2.13
C GLY A 288 24.00 5.67 1.89
N TRP A 289 22.90 5.43 1.18
CA TRP A 289 22.34 4.08 1.01
C TRP A 289 23.05 3.31 -0.11
N ASP A 290 23.65 2.16 0.24
CA ASP A 290 24.09 1.18 -0.75
C ASP A 290 22.89 0.36 -1.27
N ALA A 291 22.38 0.76 -2.43
CA ALA A 291 21.28 0.08 -3.10
C ALA A 291 21.71 -1.23 -3.81
N GLY A 292 23.01 -1.54 -3.88
CA GLY A 292 23.53 -2.71 -4.60
C GLY A 292 22.85 -4.03 -4.20
N PRO A 293 22.85 -4.39 -2.90
CA PRO A 293 22.18 -5.60 -2.42
C PRO A 293 20.68 -5.66 -2.76
N PHE A 294 19.99 -4.52 -2.70
CA PHE A 294 18.57 -4.43 -3.04
C PHE A 294 18.32 -4.63 -4.54
N LEU A 295 19.13 -4.01 -5.40
CA LEU A 295 19.05 -4.18 -6.85
C LEU A 295 19.40 -5.61 -7.28
N ASP A 296 20.35 -6.27 -6.60
CA ASP A 296 20.64 -7.69 -6.82
C ASP A 296 19.47 -8.59 -6.44
N LEU A 297 18.81 -8.31 -5.30
CA LEU A 297 17.59 -9.00 -4.91
C LEU A 297 16.48 -8.84 -5.97
N CYS A 298 16.29 -7.62 -6.48
CA CYS A 298 15.32 -7.32 -7.53
C CYS A 298 15.65 -8.09 -8.82
N ARG A 299 16.89 -8.02 -9.30
CA ARG A 299 17.35 -8.75 -10.50
C ARG A 299 17.20 -10.26 -10.36
N GLY A 300 17.62 -10.83 -9.23
CA GLY A 300 17.50 -12.27 -8.96
C GLY A 300 16.05 -12.74 -8.87
N THR A 301 15.18 -11.91 -8.28
CA THR A 301 13.73 -12.18 -8.24
C THR A 301 13.12 -12.09 -9.62
N TRP A 302 13.43 -11.04 -10.38
CA TRP A 302 12.95 -10.84 -11.74
C TRP A 302 13.31 -12.01 -12.66
N ARG A 303 14.59 -12.45 -12.70
CA ARG A 303 15.03 -13.60 -13.52
C ARG A 303 14.22 -14.86 -13.21
N ARG A 304 14.07 -15.20 -11.91
CA ARG A 304 13.27 -16.36 -11.50
C ARG A 304 11.81 -16.29 -11.95
N LEU A 305 11.21 -15.09 -11.97
CA LEU A 305 9.80 -14.92 -12.35
C LEU A 305 9.59 -14.94 -13.86
N VAL A 306 10.54 -14.40 -14.63
CA VAL A 306 10.52 -14.39 -16.10
C VAL A 306 10.84 -15.77 -16.67
N ASP A 307 11.88 -16.44 -16.16
CA ASP A 307 12.35 -17.73 -16.67
C ASP A 307 11.57 -18.91 -16.08
N GLY A 308 10.90 -18.70 -14.94
CA GLY A 308 10.19 -19.74 -14.21
C GLY A 308 8.80 -20.07 -14.75
N ARG A 309 8.28 -21.23 -14.33
CA ARG A 309 6.87 -21.62 -14.49
C ARG A 309 6.00 -20.93 -13.44
N THR A 310 5.89 -19.62 -13.54
CA THR A 310 4.97 -18.80 -12.74
C THR A 310 3.63 -18.63 -13.45
N GLY A 311 2.59 -18.29 -12.69
CA GLY A 311 1.27 -17.97 -13.24
C GLY A 311 1.31 -16.77 -14.21
N PRO A 312 0.24 -16.53 -14.98
CA PRO A 312 0.19 -15.47 -15.99
C PRO A 312 0.27 -14.07 -15.38
N LEU A 313 -0.18 -13.92 -14.13
CA LEU A 313 -0.19 -12.67 -13.37
C LEU A 313 0.76 -12.78 -12.18
N ILE A 314 1.57 -11.73 -12.01
CA ILE A 314 2.68 -11.70 -11.07
C ILE A 314 2.46 -10.57 -10.06
N PRO A 315 2.19 -10.87 -8.78
CA PRO A 315 2.17 -9.88 -7.71
C PRO A 315 3.61 -9.54 -7.32
N TRP A 316 4.26 -8.68 -8.12
CA TRP A 316 5.69 -8.38 -8.05
C TRP A 316 6.19 -8.08 -6.63
N TYR A 317 5.56 -7.13 -5.94
CA TYR A 317 5.99 -6.73 -4.59
C TYR A 317 5.93 -7.88 -3.59
N GLY A 318 4.85 -8.67 -3.61
CA GLY A 318 4.73 -9.86 -2.75
C GLY A 318 5.83 -10.90 -3.00
N HIS A 319 6.29 -11.09 -4.24
CA HIS A 319 7.43 -11.95 -4.53
C HIS A 319 8.75 -11.39 -3.98
N LEU A 320 8.93 -10.07 -4.09
CA LEU A 320 10.14 -9.39 -3.64
C LEU A 320 10.27 -9.42 -2.10
N VAL A 321 9.17 -9.22 -1.38
CA VAL A 321 9.09 -9.35 0.09
C VAL A 321 9.49 -10.76 0.53
N ARG A 322 8.97 -11.81 -0.11
CA ARG A 322 9.36 -13.20 0.21
C ARG A 322 10.83 -13.46 -0.09
N ALA A 323 11.33 -12.94 -1.21
CA ALA A 323 12.72 -13.11 -1.59
C ALA A 323 13.68 -12.46 -0.59
N SER A 324 13.36 -11.26 -0.09
CA SER A 324 14.19 -10.55 0.88
C SER A 324 14.42 -11.37 2.15
N ARG A 325 13.41 -12.14 2.57
CA ARG A 325 13.45 -13.00 3.76
C ARG A 325 14.09 -14.36 3.56
N ALA A 326 13.88 -14.98 2.40
CA ALA A 326 14.47 -16.31 2.10
C ALA A 326 16.01 -16.30 2.19
N SER A 327 16.65 -15.19 1.80
CA SER A 327 18.09 -14.99 1.95
C SER A 327 18.59 -15.04 3.40
N ARG A 328 17.71 -14.84 4.40
CA ARG A 328 18.01 -14.94 5.83
C ARG A 328 18.06 -16.40 6.31
N ALA A 329 17.17 -17.25 5.81
CA ALA A 329 17.13 -18.67 6.18
C ALA A 329 18.37 -19.43 5.68
N ALA A 330 18.91 -19.06 4.52
CA ALA A 330 20.12 -19.66 3.95
C ALA A 330 21.42 -19.27 4.68
N THR A 331 21.43 -18.16 5.44
CA THR A 331 22.57 -17.67 6.23
C THR A 331 22.51 -18.06 7.69
N ALA A 332 21.31 -18.27 8.26
CA ALA A 332 21.13 -18.74 9.63
C ALA A 332 21.31 -20.27 9.81
N GLY A 333 21.48 -21.01 8.70
CA GLY A 333 21.74 -22.46 8.68
C GLY A 333 23.18 -22.82 8.29
N ARG A 334 24.13 -21.88 8.41
CA ARG A 334 25.57 -22.12 8.27
C ARG A 334 26.28 -21.81 9.57
#